data_AF-A0A919S365-F1
#
_entry.id   AF-A0A919S365-F1
#
_cell.length_a   1.000
_cell.length_b   1.000
_cell.length_c   1.000
_cell.angle_alpha   90.00
_cell.angle_beta   90.00
_cell.angle_gamma   90.00
#
_symmetry.space_group_name_H-M   'P 1'
#
loop_
_entity.id
_entity.type
_entity.pdbx_description
1 polymer ?
#
loop_
_entity_poly.entity_id
_entity_poly.type
_entity_poly.pdbx_seq_one_letter_code
_entity_poly.pdbx_strand_id
1 'polypeptide(L)'
;MRYIGSFFRINSLTPKEIESQLFFLSREAVKHIVLKSRCGLIASMKNSKKCLSNNDINILKDFSPLLCIYRKGHPKFTSSKHHHGWDEDGIKKEVTPSSNAFMTLCILELTSYYDKFKEINGNIYALSNIYKSLAKLQLEFYSSHLRNTEGFFVDKKNTFEGNADFNFVDKDKKFKFSDQAFMMVAYYLYWSLCPEDPEREMFKTFSMDILNMFLNCKDEIYNLSFEECCKICLAFNCFYSYSLNNDAKLYITDISDFLIDKYEQKNYLIGGIDYSCLLAINLLLSYKHNGIQTFKDNFIEISEKHKNLYNEEIGIFIKPMEKKEVKYELLEINNYLLNMLFYEEIVDSSRDVKIMLSTLYKQFYINPGIVLCWPEAPSLDNEERYKNLTLKSEDLIEESMFRMPNAPTPEGTGTAPTFIKSVTYSRKKDIFSSSKTTFDSSKNFLSFYLIIFLLKENIMNCLFCERINETEDEIVDNN
;
A
#
# COMPACT_ATOMS: atom_id res chain seq x y z
N MET A 1 -22.58 -37.27 -15.71
CA MET A 1 -21.22 -37.42 -16.27
C MET A 1 -20.20 -37.17 -15.17
N ARG A 2 -19.08 -37.89 -15.22
CA ARG A 2 -18.21 -38.26 -14.09
C ARG A 2 -17.36 -37.10 -13.56
N TYR A 3 -17.32 -36.99 -12.23
CA TYR A 3 -16.25 -36.48 -11.36
C TYR A 3 -15.11 -35.66 -12.04
N ILE A 4 -15.26 -34.34 -12.06
CA ILE A 4 -14.17 -33.35 -12.28
C ILE A 4 -13.74 -32.70 -10.94
N GLY A 5 -14.29 -33.13 -9.80
CA GLY A 5 -14.13 -32.45 -8.51
C GLY A 5 -12.79 -32.62 -7.79
N SER A 6 -11.91 -33.52 -8.23
CA SER A 6 -10.63 -33.80 -7.54
C SER A 6 -9.39 -33.19 -8.20
N PHE A 7 -9.45 -32.79 -9.48
CA PHE A 7 -8.29 -32.20 -10.18
C PHE A 7 -8.18 -30.67 -10.07
N PHE A 8 -9.25 -29.96 -9.67
CA PHE A 8 -9.18 -28.51 -9.39
C PHE A 8 -8.73 -28.17 -7.96
N ARG A 9 -8.55 -29.17 -7.08
CA ARG A 9 -8.18 -28.95 -5.67
C ARG A 9 -6.70 -28.67 -5.43
N ILE A 10 -5.83 -28.85 -6.42
CA ILE A 10 -4.37 -28.83 -6.25
C ILE A 10 -3.76 -27.43 -6.43
N ASN A 11 -4.53 -26.43 -6.90
CA ASN A 11 -4.02 -25.08 -7.17
C ASN A 11 -4.69 -23.96 -6.34
N SER A 12 -5.49 -24.26 -5.30
CA SER A 12 -6.13 -23.19 -4.50
C SER A 12 -5.12 -22.51 -3.58
N LEU A 13 -4.99 -21.19 -3.68
CA LEU A 13 -4.14 -20.42 -2.78
C LEU A 13 -4.83 -20.26 -1.43
N THR A 14 -4.05 -20.35 -0.36
CA THR A 14 -4.47 -19.98 0.99
C THR A 14 -4.53 -18.46 1.13
N PRO A 15 -5.33 -17.93 2.09
CA PRO A 15 -5.31 -16.50 2.41
C PRO A 15 -3.90 -15.98 2.71
N LYS A 16 -3.11 -16.77 3.45
CA LYS A 16 -1.72 -16.45 3.78
C LYS A 16 -0.80 -16.34 2.54
N GLU A 17 -0.96 -17.21 1.55
CA GLU A 17 -0.22 -17.08 0.28
C GLU A 17 -0.64 -15.82 -0.47
N ILE A 18 -1.94 -15.49 -0.49
CA ILE A 18 -2.45 -14.26 -1.12
C ILE A 18 -1.83 -13.03 -0.44
N GLU A 19 -1.86 -12.96 0.89
CA GLU A 19 -1.26 -11.86 1.65
C GLU A 19 0.23 -11.72 1.36
N SER A 20 0.95 -12.85 1.40
CA SER A 20 2.40 -12.89 1.13
C SER A 20 2.73 -12.40 -0.28
N GLN A 21 2.00 -12.85 -1.30
CA GLN A 21 2.19 -12.40 -2.68
C GLN A 21 1.89 -10.90 -2.82
N LEU A 22 0.81 -10.39 -2.23
CA LEU A 22 0.43 -8.98 -2.30
C LEU A 22 1.48 -8.08 -1.64
N PHE A 23 1.98 -8.48 -0.46
CA PHE A 23 3.04 -7.75 0.24
C PHE A 23 4.35 -7.76 -0.55
N PHE A 24 4.76 -8.92 -1.06
CA PHE A 24 5.96 -9.06 -1.88
C PHE A 24 5.88 -8.17 -3.13
N LEU A 25 4.75 -8.22 -3.85
CA LEU A 25 4.47 -7.33 -4.98
C LEU A 25 4.60 -5.86 -4.58
N SER A 26 3.94 -5.46 -3.49
CA SER A 26 3.92 -4.05 -3.06
C SER A 26 5.29 -3.54 -2.66
N ARG A 27 6.09 -4.36 -1.95
CA ARG A 27 7.45 -4.02 -1.55
C ARG A 27 8.38 -3.84 -2.75
N GLU A 28 8.41 -4.80 -3.67
CA GLU A 28 9.25 -4.70 -4.86
C GLU A 28 8.78 -3.62 -5.84
N ALA A 29 7.46 -3.40 -5.94
CA ALA A 29 6.89 -2.30 -6.71
C ALA A 29 7.33 -0.94 -6.16
N VAL A 30 7.19 -0.72 -4.85
CA VAL A 30 7.63 0.52 -4.19
C VAL A 30 9.12 0.74 -4.40
N LYS A 31 9.95 -0.29 -4.14
CA LYS A 31 11.40 -0.23 -4.37
C LYS A 31 11.72 0.17 -5.80
N HIS A 32 11.07 -0.46 -6.78
CA HIS A 32 11.26 -0.14 -8.19
C HIS A 32 10.83 1.30 -8.52
N ILE A 33 9.62 1.70 -8.12
CA ILE A 33 9.08 3.01 -8.47
C ILE A 33 9.96 4.11 -7.85
N VAL A 34 10.23 4.01 -6.55
CA VAL A 34 10.92 5.06 -5.80
C VAL A 34 12.39 5.17 -6.20
N LEU A 35 13.08 4.07 -6.48
CA LEU A 35 14.51 4.10 -6.74
C LEU A 35 14.88 4.09 -8.22
N LYS A 36 13.99 3.66 -9.13
CA LYS A 36 14.37 3.39 -10.54
C LYS A 36 13.42 3.99 -11.59
N SER A 37 12.19 4.37 -11.25
CA SER A 37 11.21 4.72 -12.29
C SER A 37 11.53 6.00 -13.05
N ARG A 38 12.13 7.01 -12.40
CA ARG A 38 12.22 8.38 -12.90
C ARG A 38 10.85 9.02 -13.23
N CYS A 39 9.74 8.47 -12.71
CA CYS A 39 8.39 8.99 -12.89
C CYS A 39 8.09 10.18 -11.95
N GLY A 40 8.97 11.17 -11.92
CA GLY A 40 8.93 12.22 -10.91
C GLY A 40 10.16 13.11 -10.91
N LEU A 41 10.30 13.92 -9.86
CA LEU A 41 11.52 14.67 -9.58
C LEU A 41 12.52 13.78 -8.83
N ILE A 42 13.76 13.77 -9.28
CA ILE A 42 14.83 12.92 -8.74
C ILE A 42 15.65 13.71 -7.70
N ALA A 43 16.08 13.03 -6.63
CA ALA A 43 16.97 13.60 -5.63
C ALA A 43 18.35 13.88 -6.22
N SER A 44 18.88 15.08 -5.98
CA SER A 44 20.25 15.40 -6.36
C SER A 44 21.25 14.49 -5.65
N MET A 45 22.15 13.88 -6.42
CA MET A 45 23.23 13.02 -5.91
C MET A 45 24.21 13.76 -4.97
N LYS A 46 24.17 15.10 -4.92
CA LYS A 46 24.97 15.89 -3.96
C LYS A 46 24.32 15.92 -2.57
N ASN A 47 23.00 15.85 -2.49
CA ASN A 47 22.26 15.86 -1.21
C ASN A 47 22.20 14.45 -0.61
N SER A 48 22.11 13.40 -1.43
CA SER A 48 22.10 12.01 -0.95
C SER A 48 23.40 11.61 -0.23
N LYS A 49 24.56 12.13 -0.66
CA LYS A 49 25.86 11.90 0.00
C LYS A 49 25.96 12.45 1.43
N LYS A 50 25.12 13.41 1.83
CA LYS A 50 25.13 13.96 3.20
C LYS A 50 24.46 13.04 4.21
N CYS A 51 23.59 12.14 3.76
CA CYS A 51 22.76 11.29 4.62
C CYS A 51 23.19 9.82 4.61
N LEU A 52 24.19 9.43 3.80
CA LEU A 52 24.47 8.03 3.48
C LEU A 52 25.96 7.70 3.70
N SER A 53 26.23 6.49 4.20
CA SER A 53 27.60 6.03 4.45
C SER A 53 28.31 5.72 3.12
N ASN A 54 29.66 5.69 3.11
CA ASN A 54 30.44 5.43 1.88
C ASN A 54 30.11 4.08 1.21
N ASN A 55 29.62 3.08 1.96
CA ASN A 55 29.20 1.79 1.42
C ASN A 55 27.86 1.90 0.66
N ASP A 56 26.94 2.74 1.15
CA ASP A 56 25.64 2.99 0.50
C ASP A 56 25.80 3.73 -0.84
N ILE A 57 26.86 4.53 -0.99
CA ILE A 57 27.14 5.32 -2.21
C ILE A 57 27.36 4.43 -3.44
N ASN A 58 27.92 3.23 -3.29
CA ASN A 58 28.11 2.30 -4.42
C ASN A 58 26.79 1.66 -4.88
N ILE A 59 25.88 1.38 -3.95
CA ILE A 59 24.52 0.89 -4.23
C ILE A 59 23.69 1.97 -4.96
N LEU A 60 23.91 3.25 -4.64
CA LEU A 60 23.15 4.39 -5.20
C LEU A 60 23.57 4.81 -6.61
N LYS A 61 24.73 4.37 -7.13
CA LYS A 61 25.19 4.76 -8.47
C LYS A 61 24.21 4.36 -9.58
N ASP A 62 23.45 3.29 -9.34
CA ASP A 62 22.46 2.74 -10.27
C ASP A 62 21.02 3.17 -9.95
N PHE A 63 20.83 4.06 -8.96
CA PHE A 63 19.51 4.55 -8.56
C PHE A 63 19.25 6.00 -9.00
N SER A 64 17.97 6.28 -9.22
CA SER A 64 17.39 7.60 -9.39
C SER A 64 16.28 7.80 -8.34
N PRO A 65 16.63 8.05 -7.07
CA PRO A 65 15.66 8.14 -5.99
C PRO A 65 14.70 9.31 -6.21
N LEU A 66 13.39 9.08 -6.09
CA LEU A 66 12.37 10.12 -6.27
C LEU A 66 12.24 11.01 -5.02
N LEU A 67 12.35 12.32 -5.20
CA LEU A 67 11.90 13.33 -4.22
C LEU A 67 10.40 13.54 -4.25
N CYS A 68 9.79 13.40 -5.43
CA CYS A 68 8.38 13.67 -5.63
C CYS A 68 7.89 12.89 -6.84
N ILE A 69 6.71 12.29 -6.75
CA ILE A 69 6.11 11.51 -7.82
C ILE A 69 5.04 12.30 -8.59
N TYR A 70 5.06 12.11 -9.91
CA TYR A 70 4.03 12.63 -10.80
C TYR A 70 2.78 11.75 -10.85
N ARG A 71 1.67 12.33 -11.31
CA ARG A 71 0.34 11.69 -11.28
C ARG A 71 0.26 10.47 -12.18
N LYS A 72 0.84 10.55 -13.38
CA LYS A 72 0.79 9.46 -14.36
C LYS A 72 2.11 9.28 -15.09
N GLY A 73 2.39 8.04 -15.44
CA GLY A 73 3.51 7.65 -16.30
C GLY A 73 3.22 6.35 -17.05
N HIS A 74 4.14 5.94 -17.90
CA HIS A 74 4.06 4.68 -18.62
C HIS A 74 5.10 3.71 -18.03
N PRO A 75 4.70 2.63 -17.34
CA PRO A 75 5.60 1.77 -16.58
C PRO A 75 6.42 0.81 -17.47
N LYS A 76 6.72 1.20 -18.71
CA LYS A 76 7.51 0.41 -19.65
C LYS A 76 8.97 0.80 -19.51
N PHE A 77 9.86 -0.18 -19.48
CA PHE A 77 11.29 0.09 -19.38
C PHE A 77 11.83 0.68 -20.68
N THR A 78 12.59 1.76 -20.52
CA THR A 78 13.39 2.34 -21.59
C THR A 78 14.84 2.43 -21.10
N SER A 79 15.76 1.90 -21.91
CA SER A 79 17.19 1.99 -21.65
C SER A 79 17.88 2.63 -22.86
N SER A 80 18.54 3.75 -22.62
CA SER A 80 19.48 4.41 -23.52
C SER A 80 20.80 4.66 -22.77
N LYS A 81 21.87 5.03 -23.48
CA LYS A 81 23.19 5.31 -22.88
C LYS A 81 23.15 6.29 -21.69
N HIS A 82 22.13 7.13 -21.58
CA HIS A 82 22.00 8.17 -20.54
C HIS A 82 20.71 8.08 -19.71
N HIS A 83 19.79 7.17 -20.05
CA HIS A 83 18.51 7.02 -19.36
C HIS A 83 18.21 5.56 -19.09
N HIS A 84 18.01 5.21 -17.82
CA HIS A 84 17.56 3.89 -17.39
C HIS A 84 16.37 4.16 -16.47
N GLY A 85 15.16 3.90 -16.97
CA GLY A 85 13.95 4.23 -16.23
C GLY A 85 12.69 3.90 -17.02
N TRP A 86 11.59 4.53 -16.64
CA TRP A 86 10.34 4.43 -17.38
C TRP A 86 10.37 5.27 -18.64
N ASP A 87 9.47 4.92 -19.56
CA ASP A 87 9.15 5.74 -20.73
C ASP A 87 8.64 7.12 -20.28
N GLU A 88 9.30 8.18 -20.77
CA GLU A 88 8.96 9.56 -20.44
C GLU A 88 7.75 10.06 -21.25
N ASP A 89 7.39 9.36 -22.33
CA ASP A 89 6.26 9.70 -23.16
C ASP A 89 4.93 9.60 -22.38
N GLY A 90 4.17 10.70 -22.39
CA GLY A 90 2.86 10.74 -21.74
C GLY A 90 2.89 10.87 -20.21
N ILE A 91 4.06 11.16 -19.60
CA ILE A 91 4.11 11.54 -18.17
C ILE A 91 3.27 12.79 -17.94
N LYS A 92 2.33 12.68 -16.99
CA LYS A 92 1.52 13.83 -16.56
C LYS A 92 2.16 14.43 -15.31
N LYS A 93 2.94 15.52 -15.50
CA LYS A 93 3.66 16.26 -14.44
C LYS A 93 2.76 17.03 -13.44
N GLU A 94 1.65 16.41 -13.02
CA GLU A 94 0.83 16.85 -11.89
C GLU A 94 1.31 16.14 -10.62
N VAL A 95 1.25 16.82 -9.48
CA VAL A 95 1.67 16.28 -8.18
C VAL A 95 0.49 16.38 -7.25
N THR A 96 0.10 15.23 -6.68
CA THR A 96 -0.96 15.16 -5.67
C THR A 96 -0.32 14.90 -4.30
N PRO A 97 -0.61 15.71 -3.27
CA PRO A 97 0.00 15.57 -1.95
C PRO A 97 -0.17 14.19 -1.35
N SER A 98 -1.40 13.65 -1.27
CA SER A 98 -1.64 12.30 -0.73
C SER A 98 -0.85 11.21 -1.45
N SER A 99 -0.70 11.27 -2.79
CA SER A 99 0.11 10.28 -3.53
C SER A 99 1.58 10.29 -3.11
N ASN A 100 2.10 11.47 -2.78
CA ASN A 100 3.47 11.65 -2.31
C ASN A 100 3.63 11.27 -0.82
N ALA A 101 2.62 11.58 0.00
CA ALA A 101 2.54 11.11 1.37
C ALA A 101 2.54 9.57 1.42
N PHE A 102 1.71 8.91 0.62
CA PHE A 102 1.70 7.44 0.52
C PHE A 102 3.03 6.86 0.03
N MET A 103 3.71 7.50 -0.93
CA MET A 103 5.05 7.09 -1.34
C MET A 103 6.04 7.10 -0.17
N THR A 104 6.04 8.18 0.62
CA THR A 104 6.90 8.32 1.80
C THR A 104 6.51 7.34 2.90
N LEU A 105 5.21 7.15 3.15
CA LEU A 105 4.70 6.19 4.11
C LEU A 105 5.10 4.75 3.76
N CYS A 106 4.99 4.35 2.49
CA CYS A 106 5.43 3.03 2.04
C CYS A 106 6.91 2.78 2.35
N ILE A 107 7.80 3.72 2.02
CA ILE A 107 9.23 3.50 2.27
C ILE A 107 9.55 3.51 3.76
N LEU A 108 8.88 4.35 4.57
CA LEU A 108 9.03 4.36 6.02
C LEU A 108 8.57 3.05 6.64
N GLU A 109 7.41 2.54 6.26
CA GLU A 109 6.88 1.25 6.72
C GLU A 109 7.82 0.08 6.41
N LEU A 110 8.44 0.10 5.22
CA LEU A 110 9.38 -0.94 4.80
C LEU A 110 10.73 -0.88 5.52
N THR A 111 11.06 0.21 6.23
CA THR A 111 12.30 0.27 7.01
C THR A 111 12.35 -0.81 8.07
N SER A 112 11.24 -1.08 8.77
CA SER A 112 11.20 -2.11 9.82
C SER A 112 11.39 -3.53 9.27
N TYR A 113 11.02 -3.75 8.00
CA TYR A 113 11.29 -5.01 7.31
C TYR A 113 12.79 -5.16 7.02
N TYR A 114 13.40 -4.13 6.40
CA TYR A 114 14.82 -4.16 6.06
C TYR A 114 15.75 -4.10 7.28
N ASP A 115 15.30 -3.51 8.39
CA ASP A 115 16.02 -3.50 9.67
C ASP A 115 16.24 -4.93 10.22
N LYS A 116 15.40 -5.92 9.85
CA LYS A 116 15.58 -7.32 10.24
C LYS A 116 16.82 -7.99 9.61
N PHE A 117 17.41 -7.38 8.58
CA PHE A 117 18.62 -7.87 7.92
C PHE A 117 19.90 -7.29 8.52
N LYS A 118 19.78 -6.46 9.56
CA LYS A 118 20.94 -5.95 10.29
C LYS A 118 21.78 -7.14 10.78
N GLU A 119 23.10 -7.05 10.57
CA GLU A 119 24.08 -8.12 10.89
C GLU A 119 23.93 -9.42 10.10
N ILE A 120 22.94 -9.52 9.19
CA ILE A 120 22.71 -10.68 8.33
C ILE A 120 23.13 -10.37 6.90
N ASN A 121 22.52 -9.36 6.28
CA ASN A 121 22.81 -8.95 4.91
C ASN A 121 22.92 -7.42 4.83
N GLY A 122 24.16 -6.94 4.77
CA GLY A 122 24.46 -5.50 4.75
C GLY A 122 23.86 -4.75 3.56
N ASN A 123 23.72 -5.40 2.40
CA ASN A 123 23.16 -4.78 1.19
C ASN A 123 21.64 -4.60 1.30
N ILE A 124 20.94 -5.59 1.85
CA ILE A 124 19.49 -5.49 2.10
C ILE A 124 19.21 -4.50 3.23
N TYR A 125 19.98 -4.58 4.34
CA TYR A 125 19.86 -3.64 5.45
C TYR A 125 20.09 -2.18 5.04
N ALA A 126 21.02 -1.92 4.10
CA ALA A 126 21.27 -0.58 3.57
C ALA A 126 20.01 0.10 3.01
N LEU A 127 19.02 -0.67 2.52
CA LEU A 127 17.75 -0.11 2.05
C LEU A 127 16.99 0.62 3.16
N SER A 128 17.07 0.16 4.41
CA SER A 128 16.47 0.87 5.54
C SER A 128 17.05 2.28 5.70
N ASN A 129 18.38 2.41 5.67
CA ASN A 129 19.06 3.70 5.79
C ASN A 129 18.77 4.61 4.59
N ILE A 130 18.74 4.05 3.39
CA ILE A 130 18.38 4.78 2.16
C ILE A 130 16.96 5.31 2.25
N TYR A 131 16.01 4.50 2.72
CA TYR A 131 14.60 4.90 2.84
C TYR A 131 14.40 5.97 3.91
N LYS A 132 15.02 5.83 5.10
CA LYS A 132 14.98 6.87 6.14
C LYS A 132 15.55 8.20 5.62
N SER A 133 16.70 8.16 4.96
CA SER A 133 17.34 9.35 4.38
C SER A 133 16.49 10.00 3.28
N LEU A 134 15.92 9.18 2.40
CA LEU A 134 15.07 9.66 1.30
C LEU A 134 13.76 10.24 1.83
N ALA A 135 13.15 9.63 2.83
CA ALA A 135 11.92 10.13 3.46
C ALA A 135 12.13 11.53 4.05
N LYS A 136 13.29 11.79 4.70
CA LYS A 136 13.64 13.14 5.17
C LYS A 136 13.61 14.17 4.03
N LEU A 137 14.36 13.88 2.97
CA LEU A 137 14.45 14.75 1.79
C LEU A 137 13.09 14.98 1.12
N GLN A 138 12.26 13.94 1.05
CA GLN A 138 10.90 14.01 0.53
C GLN A 138 10.03 14.96 1.37
N LEU A 139 10.01 14.78 2.69
CA LEU A 139 9.19 15.60 3.59
C LEU A 139 9.64 17.07 3.59
N GLU A 140 10.94 17.35 3.68
CA GLU A 140 11.48 18.71 3.56
C GLU A 140 11.10 19.36 2.22
N PHE A 141 11.18 18.58 1.14
CA PHE A 141 10.76 19.03 -0.19
C PHE A 141 9.27 19.36 -0.23
N TYR A 142 8.41 18.52 0.35
CA TYR A 142 6.96 18.73 0.38
C TYR A 142 6.61 20.01 1.15
N SER A 143 7.18 20.18 2.35
CA SER A 143 6.98 21.38 3.17
C SER A 143 7.38 22.65 2.44
N SER A 144 8.43 22.59 1.63
CA SER A 144 8.98 23.76 0.95
C SER A 144 8.25 24.11 -0.35
N HIS A 145 7.70 23.12 -1.06
CA HIS A 145 7.26 23.31 -2.45
C HIS A 145 5.82 22.86 -2.76
N LEU A 146 5.19 22.07 -1.89
CA LEU A 146 3.83 21.56 -2.14
C LEU A 146 2.74 22.28 -1.35
N ARG A 147 3.10 23.29 -0.55
CA ARG A 147 2.14 24.14 0.17
C ARG A 147 1.73 25.37 -0.64
N ASN A 148 0.50 25.83 -0.47
CA ASN A 148 0.05 27.13 -0.97
C ASN A 148 0.52 28.27 -0.04
N THR A 149 0.15 29.50 -0.36
CA THR A 149 0.49 30.69 0.44
C THR A 149 -0.14 30.70 1.84
N GLU A 150 -1.20 29.92 2.05
CA GLU A 150 -1.90 29.78 3.34
C GLU A 150 -1.28 28.66 4.20
N GLY A 151 -0.31 27.91 3.66
CA GLY A 151 0.36 26.81 4.36
C GLY A 151 -0.30 25.44 4.20
N PHE A 152 -1.30 25.28 3.34
CA PHE A 152 -1.95 23.99 3.08
C PHE A 152 -1.30 23.26 1.91
N PHE A 153 -1.19 21.92 2.02
CA PHE A 153 -0.80 21.09 0.89
C PHE A 153 -1.87 21.08 -0.19
N VAL A 154 -1.48 21.36 -1.43
CA VAL A 154 -2.40 21.45 -2.57
C VAL A 154 -1.82 20.75 -3.80
N ASP A 155 -2.71 20.31 -4.71
CA ASP A 155 -2.30 19.76 -6.00
C ASP A 155 -1.44 20.79 -6.77
N LYS A 156 -0.27 20.36 -7.23
CA LYS A 156 0.64 21.19 -8.05
C LYS A 156 0.75 20.66 -9.47
N LYS A 157 1.17 21.52 -10.40
CA LYS A 157 1.60 21.15 -11.74
C LYS A 157 3.01 21.67 -11.98
N ASN A 158 3.93 20.81 -12.39
CA ASN A 158 5.25 21.25 -12.85
C ASN A 158 5.14 21.76 -14.28
N THR A 159 5.47 23.03 -14.51
CA THR A 159 5.44 23.66 -15.84
C THR A 159 6.81 23.64 -16.52
N PHE A 160 7.85 23.12 -15.88
CA PHE A 160 9.18 23.06 -16.46
C PHE A 160 9.25 21.94 -17.52
N GLU A 161 9.81 22.27 -18.69
CA GLU A 161 9.88 21.33 -19.82
C GLU A 161 11.02 20.30 -19.64
N GLY A 162 12.12 20.67 -18.99
CA GLY A 162 13.25 19.76 -18.68
C GLY A 162 13.06 18.85 -17.47
N ASN A 163 14.08 18.02 -17.20
CA ASN A 163 14.08 17.00 -16.13
C ASN A 163 14.97 17.36 -14.91
N ALA A 164 15.75 18.45 -14.99
CA ALA A 164 16.71 18.84 -13.93
C ALA A 164 16.14 19.86 -12.92
N ASP A 165 15.23 20.73 -13.37
CA ASP A 165 14.61 21.79 -12.56
C ASP A 165 13.08 21.64 -12.53
N PHE A 166 12.44 22.34 -11.59
CA PHE A 166 10.99 22.33 -11.44
C PHE A 166 10.44 23.75 -11.25
N ASN A 167 9.22 23.97 -11.74
CA ASN A 167 8.44 25.16 -11.45
C ASN A 167 7.00 24.74 -11.15
N PHE A 168 6.62 24.81 -9.87
CA PHE A 168 5.29 24.39 -9.45
C PHE A 168 4.30 25.55 -9.42
N VAL A 169 3.14 25.30 -10.02
CA VAL A 169 1.96 26.17 -9.91
C VAL A 169 0.81 25.42 -9.28
N ASP A 170 0.03 26.13 -8.48
CA ASP A 170 -1.17 25.61 -7.83
C ASP A 170 -2.20 25.24 -8.89
N LYS A 171 -2.66 23.99 -8.86
CA LYS A 171 -3.65 23.50 -9.82
C LYS A 171 -5.07 23.77 -9.34
N ASP A 172 -5.32 23.57 -8.05
CA ASP A 172 -6.61 23.76 -7.40
C ASP A 172 -6.50 24.83 -6.31
N LYS A 173 -7.50 25.72 -6.24
CA LYS A 173 -7.54 26.78 -5.21
C LYS A 173 -7.98 26.26 -3.84
N LYS A 174 -8.68 25.12 -3.79
CA LYS A 174 -9.16 24.51 -2.55
C LYS A 174 -8.25 23.33 -2.19
N PHE A 175 -7.78 23.29 -0.95
CA PHE A 175 -7.09 22.12 -0.42
C PHE A 175 -8.09 21.01 -0.07
N LYS A 176 -7.58 19.79 0.09
CA LYS A 176 -8.34 18.64 0.59
C LYS A 176 -7.89 18.31 2.00
N PHE A 177 -8.83 17.99 2.86
CA PHE A 177 -8.53 17.58 4.23
C PHE A 177 -7.78 16.24 4.26
N SER A 178 -8.17 15.27 3.43
CA SER A 178 -7.46 13.99 3.34
C SER A 178 -5.99 14.15 2.96
N ASP A 179 -5.66 15.10 2.08
CA ASP A 179 -4.27 15.42 1.73
C ASP A 179 -3.47 15.91 2.95
N GLN A 180 -4.09 16.74 3.81
CA GLN A 180 -3.44 17.19 5.05
C GLN A 180 -3.30 16.03 6.05
N ALA A 181 -4.34 15.21 6.20
CA ALA A 181 -4.36 14.09 7.12
C ALA A 181 -3.25 13.07 6.81
N PHE A 182 -3.05 12.71 5.54
CA PHE A 182 -1.97 11.77 5.20
C PHE A 182 -0.58 12.40 5.32
N MET A 183 -0.44 13.71 5.10
CA MET A 183 0.81 14.41 5.43
C MET A 183 1.09 14.33 6.93
N MET A 184 0.11 14.62 7.81
CA MET A 184 0.26 14.45 9.26
C MET A 184 0.83 13.07 9.61
N VAL A 185 0.24 11.99 9.06
CA VAL A 185 0.73 10.62 9.29
C VAL A 185 2.19 10.47 8.86
N ALA A 186 2.57 10.94 7.66
CA ALA A 186 3.92 10.79 7.12
C ALA A 186 4.98 11.52 7.95
N TYR A 187 4.69 12.75 8.37
CA TYR A 187 5.61 13.53 9.22
C TYR A 187 5.77 12.90 10.60
N TYR A 188 4.68 12.39 11.20
CA TYR A 188 4.76 11.70 12.49
C TYR A 188 5.55 10.39 12.40
N LEU A 189 5.26 9.56 11.39
CA LEU A 189 5.92 8.27 11.22
C LEU A 189 7.44 8.43 11.00
N TYR A 190 7.85 9.49 10.27
CA TYR A 190 9.26 9.83 10.14
C TYR A 190 9.89 10.09 11.51
N TRP A 191 9.27 10.97 12.31
CA TRP A 191 9.75 11.28 13.66
C TRP A 191 9.84 10.05 14.56
N SER A 192 8.89 9.11 14.47
CA SER A 192 8.91 7.91 15.31
C SER A 192 10.00 6.91 14.90
N LEU A 193 10.27 6.76 13.61
CA LEU A 193 11.20 5.75 13.07
C LEU A 193 12.65 6.22 12.95
N CYS A 194 12.91 7.52 13.04
CA CYS A 194 14.25 8.09 12.88
C CYS A 194 14.74 8.77 14.16
N PRO A 195 14.95 8.02 15.28
CA PRO A 195 15.28 8.63 16.55
C PRO A 195 16.64 9.33 16.60
N GLU A 196 17.56 8.92 15.73
CA GLU A 196 18.92 9.44 15.62
C GLU A 196 19.02 10.75 14.81
N ASP A 197 17.95 11.18 14.12
CA ASP A 197 17.97 12.47 13.40
C ASP A 197 17.78 13.65 14.39
N PRO A 198 18.77 14.55 14.54
CA PRO A 198 18.66 15.69 15.45
C PRO A 198 17.54 16.68 15.10
N GLU A 199 17.09 16.71 13.83
CA GLU A 199 16.05 17.64 13.37
C GLU A 199 14.64 17.01 13.40
N ARG A 200 14.50 15.76 13.86
CA ARG A 200 13.23 15.01 13.84
C ARG A 200 12.08 15.73 14.53
N GLU A 201 12.33 16.52 15.57
CA GLU A 201 11.27 17.13 16.40
C GLU A 201 10.47 18.18 15.61
N MET A 202 11.06 18.77 14.57
CA MET A 202 10.38 19.67 13.65
C MET A 202 9.24 18.95 12.90
N PHE A 203 9.47 17.68 12.52
CA PHE A 203 8.47 16.87 11.81
C PHE A 203 7.30 16.52 12.73
N LYS A 204 7.58 16.18 14.00
CA LYS A 204 6.53 15.95 15.01
C LYS A 204 5.69 17.19 15.25
N THR A 205 6.33 18.34 15.44
CA THR A 205 5.67 19.62 15.68
C THR A 205 4.72 19.92 14.51
N PHE A 206 5.21 19.82 13.28
CA PHE A 206 4.40 20.05 12.10
C PHE A 206 3.23 19.07 11.96
N SER A 207 3.43 17.79 12.29
CA SER A 207 2.34 16.82 12.35
C SER A 207 1.27 17.23 13.39
N MET A 208 1.69 17.68 14.57
CA MET A 208 0.76 18.07 15.64
C MET A 208 0.01 19.35 15.30
N ASP A 209 0.62 20.27 14.55
CA ASP A 209 -0.08 21.46 14.03
C ASP A 209 -1.22 21.06 13.08
N ILE A 210 -1.00 20.07 12.22
CA ILE A 210 -2.05 19.53 11.35
C ILE A 210 -3.14 18.83 12.18
N LEU A 211 -2.78 18.06 13.21
CA LEU A 211 -3.76 17.47 14.13
C LEU A 211 -4.63 18.55 14.78
N ASN A 212 -4.01 19.60 15.29
CA ASN A 212 -4.71 20.74 15.89
C ASN A 212 -5.66 21.42 14.91
N MET A 213 -5.32 21.51 13.62
CA MET A 213 -6.26 21.99 12.58
C MET A 213 -7.52 21.12 12.56
N PHE A 214 -7.40 19.78 12.53
CA PHE A 214 -8.57 18.90 12.52
C PHE A 214 -9.43 19.01 13.79
N LEU A 215 -8.80 19.16 14.95
CA LEU A 215 -9.52 19.31 16.23
C LEU A 215 -10.34 20.60 16.28
N ASN A 216 -9.91 21.65 15.59
CA ASN A 216 -10.59 22.95 15.53
C ASN A 216 -11.58 23.10 14.36
N CYS A 217 -11.52 22.22 13.35
CA CYS A 217 -12.28 22.32 12.10
C CYS A 217 -13.37 21.24 11.92
N LYS A 218 -13.85 20.63 13.01
CA LYS A 218 -14.77 19.47 12.96
C LYS A 218 -16.03 19.71 12.12
N ASP A 219 -16.66 20.89 12.26
CA ASP A 219 -17.89 21.24 11.54
C ASP A 219 -17.68 21.24 10.02
N GLU A 220 -16.51 21.65 9.55
CA GLU A 220 -16.18 21.62 8.12
C GLU A 220 -15.99 20.18 7.62
N ILE A 221 -15.47 19.29 8.47
CA ILE A 221 -15.27 17.87 8.15
C ILE A 221 -16.60 17.14 7.94
N TYR A 222 -17.59 17.38 8.79
CA TYR A 222 -18.89 16.70 8.65
C TYR A 222 -19.63 17.07 7.36
N ASN A 223 -19.32 18.23 6.78
CA ASN A 223 -19.87 18.68 5.50
C ASN A 223 -19.17 18.08 4.27
N LEU A 224 -18.09 17.30 4.44
CA LEU A 224 -17.36 16.69 3.32
C LEU A 224 -18.12 15.51 2.70
N SER A 225 -17.61 14.97 1.58
CA SER A 225 -18.18 13.76 0.98
C SER A 225 -17.89 12.51 1.83
N PHE A 226 -18.69 11.45 1.66
CA PHE A 226 -18.42 10.15 2.31
C PHE A 226 -17.01 9.62 1.99
N GLU A 227 -16.59 9.74 0.73
CA GLU A 227 -15.23 9.40 0.27
C GLU A 227 -14.14 10.12 1.06
N GLU A 228 -14.28 11.44 1.22
CA GLU A 228 -13.28 12.27 1.88
C GLU A 228 -13.22 11.94 3.39
N CYS A 229 -14.38 11.75 4.02
CA CYS A 229 -14.47 11.33 5.42
C CYS A 229 -13.85 9.93 5.63
N CYS A 230 -14.07 8.96 4.74
CA CYS A 230 -13.43 7.63 4.84
C CYS A 230 -11.90 7.72 4.75
N LYS A 231 -11.37 8.59 3.89
CA LYS A 231 -9.91 8.82 3.80
C LYS A 231 -9.34 9.48 5.05
N ILE A 232 -10.06 10.45 5.63
CA ILE A 232 -9.67 11.08 6.89
C ILE A 232 -9.69 10.05 8.02
N CYS A 233 -10.76 9.25 8.14
CA CYS A 233 -10.82 8.20 9.14
C CYS A 233 -9.68 7.17 8.98
N LEU A 234 -9.33 6.79 7.75
CA LEU A 234 -8.15 5.95 7.49
C LEU A 234 -6.87 6.61 8.00
N ALA A 235 -6.63 7.87 7.63
CA ALA A 235 -5.44 8.60 8.06
C ALA A 235 -5.35 8.70 9.59
N PHE A 236 -6.45 8.92 10.29
CA PHE A 236 -6.48 8.96 11.74
C PHE A 236 -6.23 7.59 12.38
N ASN A 237 -6.80 6.51 11.84
CA ASN A 237 -6.46 5.15 12.29
C ASN A 237 -4.96 4.88 12.12
N CYS A 238 -4.38 5.18 10.94
CA CYS A 238 -2.94 5.06 10.71
C CYS A 238 -2.12 5.92 11.69
N PHE A 239 -2.49 7.19 11.88
CA PHE A 239 -1.81 8.07 12.82
C PHE A 239 -1.86 7.54 14.25
N TYR A 240 -3.00 7.01 14.70
CA TYR A 240 -3.13 6.44 16.03
C TYR A 240 -2.29 5.16 16.20
N SER A 241 -2.22 4.29 15.19
CA SER A 241 -1.34 3.11 15.22
C SER A 241 0.11 3.46 15.52
N TYR A 242 0.61 4.61 15.07
CA TYR A 242 1.97 5.05 15.35
C TYR A 242 2.10 5.93 16.59
N SER A 243 1.10 6.77 16.85
CA SER A 243 1.20 7.83 17.87
C SER A 243 0.65 7.47 19.23
N LEU A 244 -0.33 6.57 19.27
CA LEU A 244 -1.15 6.30 20.46
C LEU A 244 -1.74 7.60 21.07
N ASN A 245 -1.95 8.63 20.24
CA ASN A 245 -2.44 9.93 20.69
C ASN A 245 -3.93 9.87 21.06
N ASN A 246 -4.27 10.32 22.27
CA ASN A 246 -5.65 10.23 22.79
C ASN A 246 -6.64 11.12 22.04
N ASP A 247 -6.24 12.31 21.59
CA ASP A 247 -7.13 13.20 20.83
C ASP A 247 -7.48 12.57 19.47
N ALA A 248 -6.51 11.94 18.81
CA ALA A 248 -6.74 11.16 17.61
C ALA A 248 -7.68 9.97 17.88
N LYS A 249 -7.55 9.28 19.02
CA LYS A 249 -8.45 8.19 19.41
C LYS A 249 -9.91 8.65 19.57
N LEU A 250 -10.11 9.80 20.23
CA LEU A 250 -11.42 10.41 20.39
C LEU A 250 -11.99 10.83 19.04
N TYR A 251 -11.16 11.41 18.18
CA TYR A 251 -11.54 11.79 16.82
C TYR A 251 -11.93 10.58 15.96
N ILE A 252 -11.21 9.45 16.05
CA ILE A 252 -11.55 8.19 15.38
C ILE A 252 -12.95 7.73 15.79
N THR A 253 -13.27 7.78 17.08
CA THR A 253 -14.58 7.36 17.58
C THR A 253 -15.70 8.20 16.96
N ASP A 254 -15.54 9.52 17.05
CA ASP A 254 -16.47 10.52 16.52
C ASP A 254 -16.69 10.40 15.00
N ILE A 255 -15.62 10.35 14.21
CA ILE A 255 -15.73 10.24 12.74
C ILE A 255 -16.25 8.86 12.29
N SER A 256 -15.95 7.79 13.03
CA SER A 256 -16.46 6.45 12.71
C SER A 256 -17.95 6.32 12.97
N ASP A 257 -18.45 6.85 14.09
CA ASP A 257 -19.90 6.93 14.37
C ASP A 257 -20.61 7.74 13.27
N PHE A 258 -20.08 8.93 12.94
CA PHE A 258 -20.61 9.75 11.86
C PHE A 258 -20.65 9.04 10.50
N LEU A 259 -19.60 8.26 10.18
CA LEU A 259 -19.52 7.52 8.92
C LEU A 259 -20.52 6.36 8.84
N ILE A 260 -20.84 5.71 9.97
CA ILE A 260 -21.89 4.69 10.05
C ILE A 260 -23.24 5.33 9.68
N ASP A 261 -23.62 6.42 10.36
CA ASP A 261 -24.87 7.13 10.07
C ASP A 261 -24.95 7.58 8.61
N LYS A 262 -23.84 8.13 8.10
CA LYS A 262 -23.75 8.60 6.71
C LYS A 262 -23.86 7.45 5.70
N TYR A 263 -23.33 6.28 6.04
CA TYR A 263 -23.44 5.07 5.22
C TYR A 263 -24.88 4.56 5.16
N GLU A 264 -25.63 4.61 6.27
CA GLU A 264 -27.03 4.17 6.30
C GLU A 264 -27.96 5.07 5.47
N GLN A 265 -27.65 6.37 5.36
CA GLN A 265 -28.46 7.33 4.60
C GLN A 265 -28.48 7.08 3.08
N LYS A 266 -27.53 6.33 2.52
CA LYS A 266 -27.44 6.09 1.07
C LYS A 266 -26.89 4.70 0.78
N ASN A 267 -27.42 4.04 -0.25
CA ASN A 267 -26.91 2.75 -0.67
C ASN A 267 -25.52 2.86 -1.36
N TYR A 268 -24.44 2.78 -0.57
CA TYR A 268 -23.06 2.79 -1.09
C TYR A 268 -22.57 1.44 -1.63
N LEU A 269 -23.31 0.35 -1.43
CA LEU A 269 -23.00 -0.95 -2.06
C LEU A 269 -23.09 -0.85 -3.59
N ILE A 270 -23.95 0.05 -4.10
CA ILE A 270 -24.21 0.25 -5.52
C ILE A 270 -23.59 1.57 -5.97
N GLY A 271 -22.30 1.54 -6.35
CA GLY A 271 -21.59 2.67 -6.96
C GLY A 271 -20.58 3.38 -6.06
N GLY A 272 -20.31 2.86 -4.86
CA GLY A 272 -19.23 3.34 -3.97
C GLY A 272 -18.54 2.20 -3.22
N ILE A 273 -18.42 1.03 -3.86
CA ILE A 273 -17.95 -0.21 -3.22
C ILE A 273 -16.51 -0.08 -2.67
N ASP A 274 -15.66 0.67 -3.36
CA ASP A 274 -14.31 1.00 -2.89
C ASP A 274 -14.34 1.71 -1.52
N TYR A 275 -15.26 2.67 -1.35
CA TYR A 275 -15.39 3.43 -0.11
C TYR A 275 -16.22 2.74 0.97
N SER A 276 -17.18 1.87 0.60
CA SER A 276 -17.87 1.03 1.60
C SER A 276 -16.95 -0.06 2.13
N CYS A 277 -16.10 -0.66 1.30
CA CYS A 277 -15.04 -1.55 1.77
C CYS A 277 -14.01 -0.79 2.62
N LEU A 278 -13.64 0.44 2.24
CA LEU A 278 -12.74 1.25 3.07
C LEU A 278 -13.37 1.61 4.42
N LEU A 279 -14.68 1.89 4.48
CA LEU A 279 -15.39 2.08 5.75
C LEU A 279 -15.30 0.82 6.62
N ALA A 280 -15.58 -0.36 6.07
CA ALA A 280 -15.47 -1.61 6.82
C ALA A 280 -14.05 -1.80 7.41
N ILE A 281 -13.01 -1.57 6.61
CA ILE A 281 -11.61 -1.61 7.07
C ILE A 281 -11.37 -0.59 8.20
N ASN A 282 -11.84 0.65 8.05
CA ASN A 282 -11.71 1.69 9.07
C ASN A 282 -12.41 1.32 10.38
N LEU A 283 -13.59 0.70 10.32
CA LEU A 283 -14.33 0.27 11.50
C LEU A 283 -13.61 -0.87 12.23
N LEU A 284 -13.01 -1.82 11.49
CA LEU A 284 -12.18 -2.85 12.10
C LEU A 284 -10.94 -2.25 12.79
N LEU A 285 -10.25 -1.30 12.14
CA LEU A 285 -9.12 -0.60 12.76
C LEU A 285 -9.56 0.20 13.99
N SER A 286 -10.67 0.92 13.89
CA SER A 286 -11.25 1.67 15.00
C SER A 286 -11.52 0.74 16.19
N TYR A 287 -12.20 -0.38 15.95
CA TYR A 287 -12.42 -1.41 16.97
C TYR A 287 -11.11 -1.90 17.60
N LYS A 288 -10.08 -2.21 16.80
CA LYS A 288 -8.76 -2.63 17.32
C LYS A 288 -8.13 -1.55 18.23
N HIS A 289 -8.41 -0.27 17.99
CA HIS A 289 -7.86 0.84 18.78
C HIS A 289 -8.65 1.17 20.05
N ASN A 290 -9.98 1.07 20.01
CA ASN A 290 -10.86 1.54 21.09
C ASN A 290 -11.64 0.43 21.81
N GLY A 291 -11.74 -0.77 21.25
CA GLY A 291 -12.51 -1.88 21.81
C GLY A 291 -14.04 -1.68 21.76
N ILE A 292 -14.53 -0.70 21.00
CA ILE A 292 -15.97 -0.40 20.89
C ILE A 292 -16.62 -1.43 19.98
N GLN A 293 -17.43 -2.30 20.59
CA GLN A 293 -18.00 -3.46 19.93
C GLN A 293 -18.90 -3.10 18.74
N THR A 294 -19.62 -1.97 18.80
CA THR A 294 -20.46 -1.47 17.70
C THR A 294 -19.67 -1.33 16.39
N PHE A 295 -18.39 -0.95 16.44
CA PHE A 295 -17.55 -0.87 15.23
C PHE A 295 -17.25 -2.24 14.64
N LYS A 296 -17.00 -3.25 15.48
CA LYS A 296 -16.83 -4.63 15.01
C LYS A 296 -18.12 -5.18 14.40
N ASP A 297 -19.26 -4.95 15.04
CA ASP A 297 -20.54 -5.45 14.57
C ASP A 297 -20.90 -4.84 13.21
N ASN A 298 -20.69 -3.52 13.04
CA ASN A 298 -20.86 -2.84 11.76
C ASN A 298 -19.87 -3.31 10.68
N PHE A 299 -18.60 -3.56 11.04
CA PHE A 299 -17.63 -4.16 10.13
C PHE A 299 -18.12 -5.51 9.59
N ILE A 300 -18.62 -6.39 10.47
CA ILE A 300 -19.14 -7.71 10.11
C ILE A 300 -20.35 -7.54 9.19
N GLU A 301 -21.33 -6.72 9.57
CA GLU A 301 -22.56 -6.51 8.79
C GLU A 301 -22.25 -5.98 7.38
N ILE A 302 -21.40 -4.95 7.28
CA ILE A 302 -21.03 -4.36 5.98
C ILE A 302 -20.27 -5.39 5.14
N SER A 303 -19.38 -6.17 5.74
CA SER A 303 -18.61 -7.19 5.05
C SER A 303 -19.45 -8.38 4.58
N GLU A 304 -20.47 -8.78 5.34
CA GLU A 304 -21.46 -9.75 4.89
C GLU A 304 -22.22 -9.24 3.65
N LYS A 305 -22.63 -7.97 3.66
CA LYS A 305 -23.25 -7.33 2.48
C LYS A 305 -22.32 -7.36 1.27
N HIS A 306 -21.01 -7.12 1.45
CA HIS A 306 -20.02 -7.25 0.37
C HIS A 306 -19.87 -8.69 -0.11
N LYS A 307 -19.74 -9.67 0.81
CA LYS A 307 -19.66 -11.10 0.48
C LYS A 307 -20.85 -11.55 -0.36
N ASN A 308 -22.06 -11.07 -0.06
CA ASN A 308 -23.27 -11.40 -0.80
C ASN A 308 -23.29 -10.85 -2.25
N LEU A 309 -22.35 -9.97 -2.62
CA LEU A 309 -22.16 -9.55 -4.02
C LEU A 309 -21.35 -10.57 -4.83
N TYR A 310 -20.66 -11.51 -4.19
CA TYR A 310 -19.87 -12.52 -4.86
C TYR A 310 -20.75 -13.47 -5.67
N ASN A 311 -20.36 -13.71 -6.92
CA ASN A 311 -20.97 -14.72 -7.77
C ASN A 311 -20.00 -15.89 -7.92
N GLU A 312 -20.40 -17.05 -7.43
CA GLU A 312 -19.59 -18.27 -7.41
C GLU A 312 -19.31 -18.83 -8.82
N GLU A 313 -20.24 -18.67 -9.76
CA GLU A 313 -20.10 -19.20 -11.12
C GLU A 313 -19.01 -18.47 -11.90
N ILE A 314 -18.98 -17.14 -11.80
CA ILE A 314 -18.02 -16.27 -12.52
C ILE A 314 -16.74 -16.06 -11.68
N GLY A 315 -16.85 -16.17 -10.36
CA GLY A 315 -15.72 -16.00 -9.44
C GLY A 315 -15.36 -14.54 -9.14
N ILE A 316 -16.33 -13.63 -9.26
CA ILE A 316 -16.14 -12.17 -9.07
C ILE A 316 -17.31 -11.55 -8.33
N PHE A 317 -17.11 -10.36 -7.74
CA PHE A 317 -18.23 -9.59 -7.18
C PHE A 317 -19.01 -8.87 -8.30
N ILE A 318 -20.34 -8.92 -8.23
CA ILE A 318 -21.22 -8.33 -9.23
C ILE A 318 -21.54 -6.89 -8.86
N LYS A 319 -21.40 -6.00 -9.85
CA LYS A 319 -21.99 -4.66 -9.80
C LYS A 319 -23.39 -4.71 -10.39
N PRO A 320 -24.43 -4.24 -9.68
CA PRO A 320 -25.79 -4.19 -10.22
C PRO A 320 -25.88 -3.05 -11.24
N MET A 321 -25.39 -3.33 -12.45
CA MET A 321 -25.49 -2.49 -13.63
C MET A 321 -25.95 -3.35 -14.81
N GLU A 322 -26.82 -2.82 -15.67
CA GLU A 322 -27.27 -3.48 -16.91
C GLU A 322 -26.29 -3.31 -18.08
N LYS A 323 -25.01 -3.10 -17.79
CA LYS A 323 -24.01 -2.89 -18.85
C LYS A 323 -23.47 -4.22 -19.34
N LYS A 324 -23.36 -4.34 -20.68
CA LYS A 324 -22.72 -5.49 -21.35
C LYS A 324 -21.25 -5.66 -20.93
N GLU A 325 -20.60 -4.55 -20.61
CA GLU A 325 -19.23 -4.49 -20.12
C GLU A 325 -19.22 -3.80 -18.76
N VAL A 326 -18.61 -4.47 -17.77
CA VAL A 326 -18.51 -3.97 -16.40
C VAL A 326 -17.06 -3.63 -16.12
N LYS A 327 -16.82 -2.38 -15.76
CA LYS A 327 -15.48 -1.89 -15.41
C LYS A 327 -15.24 -2.02 -13.92
N TYR A 328 -14.08 -2.55 -13.54
CA TYR A 328 -13.60 -2.68 -12.17
C TYR A 328 -12.32 -1.85 -12.01
N GLU A 329 -12.36 -0.82 -11.18
CA GLU A 329 -11.23 0.05 -10.87
C GLU A 329 -10.34 -0.60 -9.79
N LEU A 330 -9.05 -0.26 -9.80
CA LEU A 330 -8.05 -0.81 -8.86
C LEU A 330 -8.49 -0.73 -7.39
N LEU A 331 -8.98 0.43 -6.94
CA LEU A 331 -9.36 0.62 -5.54
C LEU A 331 -10.58 -0.22 -5.14
N GLU A 332 -11.51 -0.48 -6.06
CA GLU A 332 -12.66 -1.36 -5.79
C GLU A 332 -12.18 -2.80 -5.59
N ILE A 333 -11.29 -3.28 -6.47
CA ILE A 333 -10.71 -4.62 -6.39
C ILE A 333 -9.91 -4.77 -5.09
N ASN A 334 -9.01 -3.83 -4.84
CA ASN A 334 -8.06 -3.89 -3.74
C ASN A 334 -8.76 -3.81 -2.38
N ASN A 335 -9.66 -2.84 -2.21
CA ASN A 335 -10.36 -2.66 -0.95
C ASN A 335 -11.35 -3.81 -0.71
N TYR A 336 -11.98 -4.35 -1.76
CA TYR A 336 -12.84 -5.53 -1.62
C TYR A 336 -12.05 -6.76 -1.16
N LEU A 337 -10.90 -7.04 -1.79
CA LEU A 337 -10.07 -8.20 -1.42
C LEU A 337 -9.56 -8.06 0.02
N LEU A 338 -9.02 -6.89 0.40
CA LEU A 338 -8.54 -6.63 1.77
C LEU A 338 -9.66 -6.75 2.80
N ASN A 339 -10.86 -6.23 2.49
CA ASN A 339 -12.01 -6.38 3.36
C ASN A 339 -12.40 -7.85 3.55
N MET A 340 -12.39 -8.65 2.47
CA MET A 340 -12.73 -10.08 2.56
C MET A 340 -11.66 -10.91 3.26
N LEU A 341 -10.38 -10.54 3.17
CA LEU A 341 -9.31 -11.17 3.95
C LEU A 341 -9.53 -10.96 5.45
N PHE A 342 -9.80 -9.72 5.88
CA PHE A 342 -10.11 -9.46 7.28
C PHE A 342 -11.42 -10.09 7.76
N TYR A 343 -12.42 -10.15 6.88
CA TYR A 343 -13.67 -10.83 7.21
C TYR A 343 -13.44 -12.32 7.45
N GLU A 344 -12.57 -12.96 6.65
CA GLU A 344 -12.16 -14.35 6.82
C GLU A 344 -11.45 -14.58 8.17
N GLU A 345 -10.53 -13.70 8.53
CA GLU A 345 -9.78 -13.73 9.78
C GLU A 345 -10.68 -13.54 11.03
N ILE A 346 -11.60 -12.58 11.00
CA ILE A 346 -12.39 -12.18 12.18
C ILE A 346 -13.56 -13.12 12.47
N VAL A 347 -14.21 -13.64 11.42
CA VAL A 347 -15.42 -14.46 11.55
C VAL A 347 -15.09 -15.96 11.54
N ASP A 348 -13.80 -16.33 11.48
CA ASP A 348 -13.29 -17.71 11.35
C ASP A 348 -14.07 -18.49 10.30
N SER A 349 -13.99 -17.97 9.08
CA SER A 349 -15.00 -18.29 8.09
C SER A 349 -14.83 -19.68 7.46
N SER A 350 -15.94 -20.19 6.92
CA SER A 350 -16.03 -21.50 6.29
C SER A 350 -15.02 -21.67 5.15
N ARG A 351 -14.74 -22.93 4.82
CA ARG A 351 -13.97 -23.33 3.63
C ARG A 351 -14.37 -22.56 2.35
N ASP A 352 -15.62 -22.14 2.23
CA ASP A 352 -16.16 -21.45 1.06
C ASP A 352 -15.56 -20.06 0.88
N VAL A 353 -15.32 -19.32 1.97
CA VAL A 353 -14.69 -17.98 1.90
C VAL A 353 -13.23 -18.09 1.47
N LYS A 354 -12.50 -19.11 1.94
CA LYS A 354 -11.13 -19.38 1.49
C LYS A 354 -11.08 -19.66 -0.02
N ILE A 355 -12.04 -20.44 -0.54
CA ILE A 355 -12.18 -20.72 -1.97
C ILE A 355 -12.55 -19.44 -2.75
N MET A 356 -13.48 -18.64 -2.22
CA MET A 356 -13.85 -17.33 -2.77
C MET A 356 -12.62 -16.42 -2.91
N LEU A 357 -11.82 -16.26 -1.86
CA LEU A 357 -10.61 -15.43 -1.87
C LEU A 357 -9.60 -15.88 -2.92
N SER A 358 -9.29 -17.18 -2.96
CA SER A 358 -8.41 -17.76 -4.00
C SER A 358 -8.93 -17.47 -5.41
N THR A 359 -10.25 -17.53 -5.61
CA THR A 359 -10.87 -17.35 -6.94
C THR A 359 -10.84 -15.87 -7.34
N LEU A 360 -11.25 -14.98 -6.45
CA LEU A 360 -11.20 -13.53 -6.63
C LEU A 360 -9.79 -13.06 -6.96
N TYR A 361 -8.79 -13.52 -6.19
CA TYR A 361 -7.40 -13.18 -6.42
C TYR A 361 -6.94 -13.60 -7.82
N LYS A 362 -7.21 -14.83 -8.24
CA LYS A 362 -6.83 -15.30 -9.58
C LYS A 362 -7.49 -14.50 -10.70
N GLN A 363 -8.78 -14.20 -10.58
CA GLN A 363 -9.53 -13.45 -11.59
C GLN A 363 -9.04 -12.01 -11.70
N PHE A 364 -8.90 -11.31 -10.57
CA PHE A 364 -8.57 -9.89 -10.57
C PHE A 364 -7.09 -9.56 -10.59
N TYR A 365 -6.20 -10.44 -10.13
CA TYR A 365 -4.76 -10.14 -10.02
C TYR A 365 -3.89 -10.93 -11.00
N ILE A 366 -4.33 -12.12 -11.47
CA ILE A 366 -3.50 -13.00 -12.30
C ILE A 366 -3.97 -13.06 -13.76
N ASN A 367 -5.24 -13.39 -14.04
CA ASN A 367 -5.71 -13.73 -15.40
C ASN A 367 -6.77 -12.76 -15.94
N PRO A 368 -6.51 -11.82 -16.87
CA PRO A 368 -5.28 -11.11 -17.23
C PRO A 368 -4.90 -9.99 -16.22
N GLY A 369 -5.63 -9.91 -15.10
CA GLY A 369 -5.24 -9.19 -13.90
C GLY A 369 -5.20 -7.65 -13.98
N ILE A 370 -5.25 -7.04 -12.81
CA ILE A 370 -4.97 -5.63 -12.58
C ILE A 370 -3.46 -5.37 -12.44
N VAL A 371 -2.66 -6.42 -12.28
CA VAL A 371 -1.19 -6.37 -12.14
C VAL A 371 -0.54 -6.53 -13.51
N LEU A 372 0.37 -5.64 -13.89
CA LEU A 372 1.10 -5.74 -15.17
C LEU A 372 2.04 -6.93 -15.21
N CYS A 373 2.81 -7.13 -14.14
CA CYS A 373 3.75 -8.22 -13.97
C CYS A 373 4.10 -8.40 -12.49
N TRP A 374 4.64 -9.57 -12.17
CA TRP A 374 4.98 -10.02 -10.84
C TRP A 374 6.50 -10.11 -10.69
N PRO A 375 7.10 -9.56 -9.62
CA PRO A 375 8.53 -9.69 -9.37
C PRO A 375 8.97 -11.15 -9.33
N GLU A 376 10.24 -11.42 -9.66
CA GLU A 376 10.81 -12.76 -9.48
C GLU A 376 10.95 -13.08 -8.01
N ALA A 377 10.64 -14.32 -7.64
CA ALA A 377 10.83 -14.78 -6.28
C ALA A 377 12.34 -14.74 -5.93
N PRO A 378 12.71 -14.47 -4.66
CA PRO A 378 14.11 -14.47 -4.24
C PRO A 378 14.81 -15.80 -4.58
N SER A 379 16.07 -15.72 -4.99
CA SER A 379 16.90 -16.89 -5.30
C SER A 379 17.24 -17.69 -4.04
N LEU A 380 17.72 -18.94 -4.21
CA LEU A 380 18.06 -19.84 -3.09
C LEU A 380 19.27 -19.38 -2.26
N ASP A 381 20.06 -18.44 -2.77
CA ASP A 381 21.17 -17.81 -2.06
C ASP A 381 20.77 -16.50 -1.34
N ASN A 382 19.49 -16.10 -1.41
CA ASN A 382 18.98 -14.90 -0.75
C ASN A 382 18.27 -15.28 0.56
N GLU A 383 18.63 -14.61 1.66
CA GLU A 383 18.05 -14.84 2.98
C GLU A 383 16.53 -14.60 3.02
N GLU A 384 16.00 -13.74 2.16
CA GLU A 384 14.55 -13.52 1.99
C GLU A 384 13.79 -14.77 1.54
N ARG A 385 14.47 -15.79 0.99
CA ARG A 385 13.86 -17.06 0.60
C ARG A 385 13.66 -18.01 1.78
N TYR A 386 14.05 -17.60 2.99
CA TYR A 386 14.05 -18.44 4.18
C TYR A 386 13.40 -17.72 5.37
N LYS A 387 12.60 -18.45 6.13
CA LYS A 387 12.15 -18.01 7.46
C LYS A 387 13.36 -17.74 8.34
N ASN A 388 13.24 -16.76 9.22
CA ASN A 388 14.27 -16.36 10.17
C ASN A 388 15.63 -16.02 9.52
N LEU A 389 15.67 -15.86 8.18
CA LEU A 389 16.84 -15.44 7.41
C LEU A 389 18.05 -16.39 7.55
N THR A 390 17.83 -17.70 7.75
CA THR A 390 18.88 -18.65 8.16
C THR A 390 19.61 -19.36 7.01
N LEU A 391 19.11 -19.26 5.77
CA LEU A 391 19.54 -20.06 4.61
C LEU A 391 19.45 -21.59 4.80
N LYS A 392 18.79 -22.08 5.85
CA LYS A 392 18.63 -23.51 6.11
C LYS A 392 17.47 -24.09 5.30
N SER A 393 17.64 -25.28 4.74
CA SER A 393 16.58 -25.94 3.95
C SER A 393 15.25 -26.12 4.70
N GLU A 394 15.28 -26.30 6.02
CA GLU A 394 14.09 -26.41 6.89
C GLU A 394 13.27 -25.12 6.96
N ASP A 395 13.92 -23.97 6.75
CA ASP A 395 13.31 -22.65 6.79
C ASP A 395 12.87 -22.18 5.39
N LEU A 396 13.09 -22.97 4.33
CA LEU A 396 12.81 -22.59 2.95
C LEU A 396 11.34 -22.24 2.72
N ILE A 397 11.10 -21.10 2.08
CA ILE A 397 9.76 -20.61 1.73
C ILE A 397 9.39 -21.07 0.31
N GLU A 398 8.19 -21.64 0.18
CA GLU A 398 7.63 -22.07 -1.10
C GLU A 398 7.44 -20.89 -2.06
N GLU A 399 7.63 -21.13 -3.36
CA GLU A 399 7.55 -20.07 -4.37
C GLU A 399 6.15 -19.43 -4.47
N SER A 400 5.11 -20.22 -4.17
CA SER A 400 3.72 -19.76 -4.14
C SER A 400 3.48 -18.65 -3.12
N MET A 401 4.39 -18.43 -2.16
CA MET A 401 4.33 -17.32 -1.22
C MET A 401 4.77 -15.99 -1.85
N PHE A 402 5.49 -16.03 -2.98
CA PHE A 402 6.00 -14.83 -3.66
C PHE A 402 5.21 -14.52 -4.93
N ARG A 403 4.84 -15.55 -5.69
CA ARG A 403 4.14 -15.37 -6.97
C ARG A 403 3.47 -16.66 -7.46
N MET A 404 2.58 -16.50 -8.43
CA MET A 404 2.10 -17.62 -9.23
C MET A 404 3.16 -18.06 -10.26
N PRO A 405 3.32 -19.38 -10.53
CA PRO A 405 4.32 -19.89 -11.46
C PRO A 405 4.24 -19.30 -12.87
N ASN A 406 3.02 -19.15 -13.40
CA ASN A 406 2.78 -18.66 -14.77
C ASN A 406 2.54 -17.14 -14.83
N ALA A 407 2.82 -16.41 -13.74
CA ALA A 407 2.66 -14.96 -13.74
C ALA A 407 3.66 -14.29 -14.70
N PRO A 408 3.27 -13.23 -15.43
CA PRO A 408 4.20 -12.48 -16.26
C PRO A 408 5.25 -11.78 -15.40
N THR A 409 6.50 -11.71 -15.87
CA THR A 409 7.64 -11.14 -15.12
C THR A 409 8.00 -9.76 -15.68
N PRO A 410 8.68 -8.88 -14.91
CA PRO A 410 9.17 -7.60 -15.44
C PRO A 410 10.06 -7.76 -16.67
N GLU A 411 10.94 -8.77 -16.67
CA GLU A 411 11.80 -9.08 -17.81
C GLU A 411 11.00 -9.56 -19.01
N GLY A 412 10.03 -10.47 -18.81
CA GLY A 412 9.20 -11.02 -19.87
C GLY A 412 8.23 -10.01 -20.49
N THR A 413 7.79 -9.00 -19.74
CA THR A 413 6.84 -7.98 -20.22
C THR A 413 7.50 -6.68 -20.64
N GLY A 414 8.73 -6.41 -20.20
CA GLY A 414 9.38 -5.11 -20.33
C GLY A 414 8.67 -3.99 -19.55
N THR A 415 7.91 -4.34 -18.51
CA THR A 415 7.15 -3.40 -17.69
C THR A 415 7.45 -3.57 -16.21
N ALA A 416 7.25 -2.50 -15.42
CA ALA A 416 7.41 -2.53 -13.97
C ALA A 416 6.22 -3.19 -13.27
N PRO A 417 6.45 -3.86 -12.12
CA PRO A 417 5.41 -4.57 -11.38
C PRO A 417 4.48 -3.55 -10.70
N THR A 418 3.51 -3.04 -11.45
CA THR A 418 2.57 -2.00 -11.01
C THR A 418 1.15 -2.38 -11.39
N PHE A 419 0.19 -1.70 -10.78
CA PHE A 419 -1.21 -1.87 -11.10
C PHE A 419 -1.64 -0.96 -12.25
N ILE A 420 -2.45 -1.50 -13.17
CA ILE A 420 -3.22 -0.68 -14.10
C ILE A 420 -4.43 -0.06 -13.39
N LYS A 421 -5.02 0.96 -14.01
CA LYS A 421 -6.16 1.69 -13.42
C LYS A 421 -7.39 0.82 -13.22
N SER A 422 -7.66 -0.11 -14.14
CA SER A 422 -8.91 -0.89 -14.18
C SER A 422 -8.82 -2.10 -15.10
N VAL A 423 -9.70 -3.07 -14.88
CA VAL A 423 -10.02 -4.16 -15.82
C VAL A 423 -11.49 -4.08 -16.24
N THR A 424 -11.81 -4.64 -17.40
CA THR A 424 -13.19 -4.68 -17.92
C THR A 424 -13.61 -6.12 -18.15
N TYR A 425 -14.72 -6.53 -17.56
CA TYR A 425 -15.34 -7.82 -17.74
C TYR A 425 -16.48 -7.74 -18.76
N SER A 426 -16.46 -8.60 -19.77
CA SER A 426 -17.52 -8.68 -20.78
C SER A 426 -18.49 -9.80 -20.41
N ARG A 427 -19.72 -9.45 -20.02
CA ARG A 427 -20.77 -10.44 -19.69
C ARG A 427 -21.16 -11.33 -20.88
N LYS A 428 -21.04 -10.79 -22.09
CA LYS A 428 -21.37 -11.54 -23.32
C LYS A 428 -20.31 -12.61 -23.64
N LYS A 429 -19.03 -12.28 -23.40
CA LYS A 429 -17.90 -13.15 -23.76
C LYS A 429 -17.39 -13.98 -22.60
N ASP A 430 -17.80 -13.65 -21.38
CA ASP A 430 -17.31 -14.22 -20.13
C ASP A 430 -15.78 -14.13 -19.99
N ILE A 431 -15.22 -12.99 -20.41
CA ILE A 431 -13.76 -12.77 -20.50
C ILE A 431 -13.41 -11.38 -19.96
N PHE A 432 -12.30 -11.33 -19.22
CA PHE A 432 -11.66 -10.09 -18.81
C PHE A 432 -10.75 -9.50 -19.89
N SER A 433 -10.71 -8.18 -19.94
CA SER A 433 -9.78 -7.41 -20.75
C SER A 433 -9.12 -6.34 -19.90
N SER A 434 -7.80 -6.19 -20.04
CA SER A 434 -7.03 -5.16 -19.36
C SER A 434 -7.19 -3.80 -20.06
N SER A 435 -7.18 -2.72 -19.26
CA SER A 435 -7.12 -1.36 -19.81
C SER A 435 -5.69 -1.01 -20.26
N LYS A 436 -5.51 0.19 -20.83
CA LYS A 436 -4.20 0.68 -21.27
C LYS A 436 -3.16 0.61 -20.14
N THR A 437 -1.96 0.12 -20.47
CA THR A 437 -0.76 0.09 -19.61
C THR A 437 -0.38 1.51 -19.18
N THR A 438 -0.97 1.97 -18.08
CA THR A 438 -0.76 3.31 -17.55
C THR A 438 -0.67 3.24 -16.04
N PHE A 439 0.31 3.94 -15.49
CA PHE A 439 0.49 4.10 -14.07
C PHE A 439 -0.27 5.35 -13.59
N ASP A 440 -1.00 5.22 -12.48
CA ASP A 440 -1.64 6.34 -11.77
C ASP A 440 -1.18 6.28 -10.31
N SER A 441 -0.40 7.27 -9.88
CA SER A 441 0.26 7.26 -8.57
C SER A 441 -0.73 7.29 -7.43
N SER A 442 -1.85 8.01 -7.58
CA SER A 442 -2.88 8.11 -6.54
C SER A 442 -3.51 6.77 -6.21
N LYS A 443 -3.71 5.91 -7.22
CA LYS A 443 -4.28 4.58 -7.01
C LYS A 443 -3.24 3.57 -6.57
N ASN A 444 -2.08 3.57 -7.24
CA ASN A 444 -1.02 2.61 -6.95
C ASN A 444 -0.48 2.78 -5.54
N PHE A 445 -0.08 4.00 -5.13
CA PHE A 445 0.50 4.20 -3.81
C PHE A 445 -0.50 4.04 -2.68
N LEU A 446 -1.78 4.41 -2.87
CA LEU A 446 -2.81 4.08 -1.88
C LEU A 446 -2.95 2.55 -1.73
N SER A 447 -3.03 1.81 -2.84
CA SER A 447 -3.12 0.34 -2.79
C SER A 447 -1.89 -0.30 -2.15
N PHE A 448 -0.67 0.11 -2.54
CA PHE A 448 0.56 -0.41 -1.94
C PHE A 448 0.65 -0.06 -0.45
N TYR A 449 0.32 1.17 -0.06
CA TYR A 449 0.36 1.57 1.33
C TYR A 449 -0.63 0.75 2.16
N LEU A 450 -1.87 0.59 1.69
CA LEU A 450 -2.86 -0.25 2.38
C LEU A 450 -2.37 -1.69 2.53
N ILE A 451 -1.87 -2.30 1.46
CA ILE A 451 -1.34 -3.68 1.53
C ILE A 451 -0.19 -3.77 2.55
N ILE A 452 0.76 -2.84 2.51
CA ILE A 452 1.92 -2.83 3.43
C ILE A 452 1.44 -2.60 4.87
N PHE A 453 0.71 -1.53 5.12
CA PHE A 453 0.24 -1.16 6.46
C PHE A 453 -0.59 -2.27 7.12
N LEU A 454 -1.46 -2.92 6.34
CA LEU A 454 -2.42 -3.90 6.86
C LEU A 454 -1.84 -5.31 7.00
N LEU A 455 -0.91 -5.72 6.12
CA LEU A 455 -0.44 -7.11 6.05
C LEU A 455 1.00 -7.31 6.54
N LYS A 456 1.83 -6.26 6.61
CA LYS A 456 3.25 -6.37 6.93
C LYS A 456 3.48 -7.07 8.26
N GLU A 457 2.77 -6.70 9.32
CA GLU A 457 2.98 -7.29 10.65
C GLU A 457 2.67 -8.79 10.67
N ASN A 458 1.52 -9.21 10.12
CA ASN A 458 1.15 -10.62 10.01
C ASN A 458 2.21 -11.43 9.26
N ILE A 459 2.73 -10.88 8.17
CA ILE A 459 3.77 -11.52 7.35
C ILE A 459 5.10 -11.55 8.08
N MET A 460 5.50 -10.44 8.71
CA MET A 460 6.72 -10.37 9.51
C MET A 460 6.69 -11.39 10.65
N ASN A 461 5.57 -11.54 11.36
CA ASN A 461 5.42 -12.53 12.42
C ASN A 461 5.51 -13.97 11.88
N CYS A 462 5.03 -14.20 10.66
CA CYS A 462 5.13 -15.50 10.00
C CYS A 462 6.54 -15.82 9.47
N LEU A 463 7.29 -14.80 9.04
CA LEU A 463 8.63 -14.94 8.46
C LEU A 463 9.72 -14.95 9.53
N PHE A 464 9.53 -14.17 10.60
CA PHE A 464 10.50 -13.95 11.67
C PHE A 464 9.88 -14.43 12.99
N CYS A 465 9.67 -15.74 13.13
CA CYS A 465 9.29 -16.27 14.43
C CYS A 465 10.47 -16.06 15.38
N GLU A 466 10.25 -15.36 16.49
CA GLU A 466 11.18 -15.43 17.61
C GLU A 466 11.29 -16.91 18.00
N ARG A 467 12.48 -17.50 17.87
CA ARG A 467 12.76 -18.76 18.55
C ARG A 467 12.58 -18.44 20.03
N ILE A 468 11.45 -18.84 20.61
CA ILE A 468 11.36 -18.98 22.06
C ILE A 468 12.53 -19.88 22.41
N ASN A 469 13.47 -19.36 23.19
CA ASN A 469 14.63 -20.09 23.64
C ASN A 469 14.14 -21.34 24.38
N GLU A 470 14.12 -22.49 23.72
CA GLU A 470 14.15 -23.80 24.36
C GLU A 470 15.57 -23.98 24.93
N THR A 471 15.87 -23.23 25.98
CA THR A 471 17.03 -23.49 26.85
C THR A 471 16.59 -23.17 28.27
N GLU A 472 15.99 -24.16 28.92
CA GLU A 472 16.06 -24.46 30.36
C GLU A 472 14.97 -25.50 30.70
N ASP A 473 15.18 -26.76 30.30
CA ASP A 473 14.53 -27.93 30.93
C ASP A 473 15.35 -29.23 30.70
N GLU A 474 16.67 -29.09 30.57
CA GLU A 474 17.62 -30.20 30.70
C GLU A 474 18.69 -29.78 31.71
N ILE A 475 18.39 -29.90 33.01
CA ILE A 475 19.28 -30.31 34.11
C ILE A 475 18.36 -30.46 35.33
N VAL A 476 17.66 -31.59 35.43
CA VAL A 476 17.45 -32.30 36.71
C VAL A 476 17.30 -33.77 36.31
N ASP A 477 18.44 -34.45 36.17
CA ASP A 477 18.57 -35.88 36.50
C ASP A 477 20.02 -36.27 36.28
N ASN A 478 20.80 -36.22 37.37
CA ASN A 478 21.90 -37.16 37.59
C ASN A 478 22.25 -37.17 39.08
N ASN A 479 22.08 -38.37 39.65
CA ASN A 479 22.62 -38.95 40.89
C ASN A 479 23.67 -38.15 41.66
#